data_AF-A0A7L1ERJ3-F1
#
_entry.id   AF-A0A7L1ERJ3-F1
#
_cell.length_a   1.000
_cell.length_b   1.000
_cell.length_c   1.000
_cell.angle_alpha   90.00
_cell.angle_beta   90.00
_cell.angle_gamma   90.00
#
_symmetry.space_group_name_H-M   'P 1'
#
loop_
_entity.id
_entity.type
_entity.pdbx_description
1 polymer ?
#
loop_
_entity_poly.entity_id
_entity_poly.type
_entity_poly.pdbx_seq_one_letter_code
_entity_poly.pdbx_strand_id
1 'polypeptide(L)'
;SPSSYCSEHCPELDVQVTPEPGTKCPICLEPVEDRMSFRTMVCPACKRAWFHRDCIQGQAMRAGLLFFQCPLCRDGEEFVVQMFIMGIRIPFR
;
A
#
# COMPACT_ATOMS: atom_id res chain seq x y z
N SER A 1 -3.09 22.20 -6.32
CA SER A 1 -1.80 21.55 -6.00
C SER A 1 -2.05 20.50 -4.92
N PRO A 2 -1.90 19.19 -5.17
CA PRO A 2 -2.13 18.22 -4.10
C PRO A 2 -0.91 18.20 -3.19
N SER A 3 -1.18 18.35 -1.90
CA SER A 3 -0.22 18.43 -0.81
C SER A 3 0.76 17.26 -0.84
N SER A 4 2.04 17.56 -0.93
CA SER A 4 3.12 16.60 -0.80
C SER A 4 3.14 16.07 0.63
N TYR A 5 2.59 14.87 0.86
CA TYR A 5 2.74 14.19 2.15
C TYR A 5 4.24 13.94 2.39
N CYS A 6 4.85 14.70 3.30
CA CYS A 6 6.21 14.44 3.74
C CYS A 6 6.24 13.24 4.68
N SER A 7 7.41 12.62 4.87
CA SER A 7 7.60 11.47 5.75
C SER A 7 7.10 11.70 7.20
N GLU A 8 7.00 12.97 7.62
CA GLU A 8 6.56 13.40 8.96
C GLU A 8 5.03 13.50 9.08
N HIS A 9 4.30 13.55 7.96
CA HIS A 9 2.83 13.66 7.92
C HIS A 9 2.22 12.53 7.10
N CYS A 10 2.79 11.33 7.20
CA CYS A 10 2.15 10.15 6.64
C CYS A 10 0.80 9.99 7.35
N PRO A 11 -0.34 9.95 6.63
CA PRO A 11 -1.61 9.67 7.27
C PRO A 11 -1.48 8.32 7.98
N GLU A 12 -1.55 8.35 9.31
CA GLU A 12 -1.52 7.16 10.13
C GLU A 12 -2.74 6.33 9.75
N LEU A 13 -2.54 5.12 9.22
CA LEU A 13 -3.63 4.16 9.30
C LEU A 13 -3.88 3.92 10.78
N ASP A 14 -5.15 3.94 11.18
CA ASP A 14 -5.62 3.46 12.49
C ASP A 14 -5.54 1.91 12.59
N VAL A 15 -4.49 1.34 12.00
CA VAL A 15 -4.24 -0.09 11.88
C VAL A 15 -2.91 -0.34 12.58
N GLN A 16 -2.97 -0.49 13.91
CA GLN A 16 -1.85 -0.97 14.73
C GLN A 16 -1.60 -2.47 14.49
N VAL A 17 -1.19 -2.81 13.27
CA VAL A 17 -0.80 -4.18 12.91
C VAL A 17 0.69 -4.15 12.61
N THR A 18 1.43 -5.08 13.20
CA THR A 18 2.82 -5.34 12.83
C THR A 18 2.87 -6.58 11.94
N PRO A 19 3.70 -6.59 10.89
CA PRO A 19 3.91 -7.79 10.11
C PRO A 19 4.62 -8.85 10.97
N GLU A 20 4.32 -10.13 10.71
CA GLU A 20 5.11 -11.22 11.28
C GLU A 20 6.56 -11.15 10.76
N PRO A 21 7.56 -11.58 11.54
CA PRO A 21 8.95 -11.60 11.10
C PRO A 21 9.11 -12.35 9.77
N GLY A 22 9.77 -11.72 8.81
CA GLY A 22 9.98 -12.32 7.49
C GLY A 22 8.76 -12.22 6.55
N THR A 23 7.74 -11.44 6.90
CA THR A 23 6.65 -11.11 5.96
C THR A 23 7.25 -10.54 4.67
N LYS A 24 6.85 -11.12 3.53
CA LYS A 24 7.35 -10.73 2.20
C LYS A 24 6.35 -9.86 1.47
N CYS A 25 6.86 -8.88 0.75
CA CYS A 25 6.07 -8.11 -0.20
C CYS A 25 5.59 -9.03 -1.34
N PRO A 26 4.27 -9.18 -1.59
CA PRO A 26 3.76 -10.05 -2.65
C PRO A 26 4.18 -9.65 -4.07
N ILE A 27 4.72 -8.44 -4.25
CA ILE A 27 5.07 -7.87 -5.55
C ILE A 27 6.53 -8.20 -5.93
N CYS A 28 7.48 -8.00 -5.02
CA CYS A 28 8.90 -8.27 -5.26
C CYS A 28 9.43 -9.53 -4.58
N LEU A 29 8.65 -10.14 -3.67
CA LEU A 29 9.00 -11.31 -2.88
C LEU A 29 10.15 -11.11 -1.87
N GLU A 30 10.56 -9.87 -1.66
CA GLU A 30 11.54 -9.47 -0.64
C GLU A 30 10.85 -9.12 0.70
N PRO A 31 11.54 -9.31 1.84
CA PRO A 31 10.99 -8.98 3.16
C PRO A 31 10.70 -7.48 3.29
N VAL A 32 9.61 -7.14 3.97
CA VAL A 32 9.31 -5.76 4.37
C VAL A 32 9.90 -5.45 5.75
N GLU A 33 9.98 -4.16 6.09
CA GLU A 33 10.25 -3.73 7.48
C GLU A 33 9.20 -4.33 8.44
N ASP A 34 9.63 -4.60 9.67
CA ASP A 34 8.85 -5.22 10.76
C ASP A 34 7.82 -4.28 11.40
N ARG A 35 7.58 -3.12 10.78
CA ARG A 35 6.64 -2.10 11.23
C ARG A 35 6.05 -1.36 10.05
N MET A 36 4.90 -0.73 10.27
CA MET A 36 4.44 0.34 9.38
C MET A 36 5.44 1.50 9.40
N SER A 37 5.79 1.97 8.21
CA SER A 37 6.62 3.16 8.02
C SER A 37 6.21 3.85 6.72
N PHE A 38 6.80 5.00 6.42
CA PHE A 38 6.61 5.61 5.10
C PHE A 38 6.99 4.66 3.95
N ARG A 39 7.88 3.68 4.18
CA ARG A 39 8.37 2.74 3.17
C ARG A 39 7.54 1.46 3.08
N THR A 40 6.73 1.15 4.09
CA THR A 40 5.99 -0.11 4.20
C THR A 40 4.52 0.14 4.55
N MET A 41 3.62 -0.51 3.81
CA MET A 41 2.19 -0.33 3.98
C MET A 41 1.47 -1.68 4.03
N VAL A 42 0.36 -1.74 4.77
CA VAL A 42 -0.53 -2.91 4.79
C VAL A 42 -1.76 -2.66 3.93
N CYS A 43 -2.32 -3.71 3.32
CA CYS A 43 -3.67 -3.68 2.80
C CYS A 43 -4.65 -3.48 3.97
N PRO A 44 -5.42 -2.38 4.01
CA PRO A 44 -6.33 -2.09 5.12
C PRO A 44 -7.51 -3.07 5.18
N ALA A 45 -7.97 -3.54 4.02
CA ALA A 45 -9.09 -4.48 3.92
C ALA A 45 -8.76 -5.84 4.57
N CYS A 46 -7.60 -6.43 4.24
CA CYS A 46 -7.26 -7.76 4.73
C CYS A 46 -6.27 -7.80 5.88
N LYS A 47 -5.54 -6.71 6.13
CA LYS A 47 -4.52 -6.56 7.19
C LYS A 47 -3.39 -7.61 7.15
N ARG A 48 -3.29 -8.35 6.05
CA ARG A 48 -2.36 -9.48 5.86
C ARG A 48 -1.34 -9.26 4.76
N ALA A 49 -1.69 -8.46 3.75
CA ALA A 49 -0.78 -8.15 2.65
C ALA A 49 0.03 -6.92 2.99
N TRP A 50 1.35 -7.06 3.02
CA TRP A 50 2.29 -5.97 3.28
C TRP A 50 3.09 -5.64 2.02
N PHE A 51 3.35 -4.36 1.78
CA PHE A 51 3.98 -3.90 0.55
C PHE A 51 5.07 -2.88 0.84
N HIS A 52 6.14 -2.94 0.06
CA HIS A 52 6.98 -1.76 -0.14
C HIS A 52 6.17 -0.69 -0.88
N ARG A 53 6.23 0.55 -0.40
CA ARG A 53 5.54 1.69 -1.00
C ARG A 53 5.87 1.85 -2.49
N ASP A 54 7.14 1.69 -2.85
CA ASP A 54 7.58 1.79 -4.24
C ASP A 54 7.03 0.66 -5.12
N CYS A 55 6.95 -0.56 -4.58
CA CYS A 55 6.40 -1.70 -5.30
C CYS A 55 4.91 -1.49 -5.60
N ILE A 56 4.14 -1.04 -4.60
CA ILE A 56 2.71 -0.81 -4.79
C ILE A 56 2.44 0.42 -5.66
N GLN A 57 3.25 1.47 -5.55
CA GLN A 57 3.20 2.62 -6.45
C GLN A 57 3.46 2.20 -7.91
N GLY A 58 4.45 1.33 -8.15
CA GLY A 58 4.72 0.77 -9.47
C GLY A 58 3.57 -0.10 -9.98
N GLN A 59 2.95 -0.90 -9.12
CA GLN A 59 1.76 -1.69 -9.48
C GLN A 59 0.58 -0.79 -9.86
N ALA A 60 0.28 0.24 -9.07
CA ALA A 60 -0.78 1.20 -9.35
C ALA A 60 -0.59 1.89 -10.69
N MET A 61 0.63 2.35 -10.99
CA MET A 61 0.94 3.00 -12.26
C MET A 61 0.75 2.06 -13.46
N ARG A 62 1.03 0.75 -13.31
CA ARG A 62 0.86 -0.25 -14.38
C ARG A 62 -0.60 -0.67 -14.55
N ALA A 63 -1.30 -0.96 -13.46
CA ALA A 63 -2.67 -1.49 -13.50
C ALA A 63 -3.71 -0.41 -13.84
N GLY A 64 -3.50 0.82 -13.38
CA GLY A 64 -4.51 1.88 -13.48
C GLY A 64 -5.71 1.62 -12.56
N LEU A 65 -6.61 2.61 -12.46
CA LEU A 65 -7.71 2.62 -11.51
C LEU A 65 -8.61 1.38 -11.58
N LEU A 66 -8.92 0.91 -12.79
CA LEU A 66 -9.90 -0.17 -13.01
C LEU A 66 -9.39 -1.56 -12.60
N PHE A 67 -8.08 -1.76 -12.53
CA PHE A 67 -7.48 -3.07 -12.28
C PHE A 67 -6.56 -3.08 -11.04
N PHE A 68 -6.47 -1.95 -10.33
CA PHE A 68 -5.66 -1.84 -9.13
C PHE A 68 -6.41 -2.45 -7.95
N GLN A 69 -5.95 -3.61 -7.49
CA GLN A 69 -6.57 -4.37 -6.39
C GLN A 69 -5.48 -5.04 -5.55
N CYS A 70 -5.82 -5.40 -4.32
CA CYS A 70 -4.91 -6.14 -3.44
C CYS A 70 -4.60 -7.52 -4.05
N PRO A 71 -3.32 -7.88 -4.28
CA PRO A 71 -2.95 -9.19 -4.84
C PRO A 71 -3.40 -10.40 -3.99
N LEU A 72 -3.63 -10.18 -2.69
CA LEU A 72 -3.97 -11.25 -1.74
C LEU A 72 -5.49 -11.45 -1.58
N CYS A 73 -6.23 -10.39 -1.23
CA CYS A 73 -7.68 -10.49 -0.98
C CYS A 73 -8.55 -10.08 -2.16
N ARG A 74 -7.97 -9.53 -3.23
CA ARG A 74 -8.68 -9.01 -4.42
C ARG A 74 -9.69 -7.91 -4.13
N ASP A 75 -9.61 -7.29 -2.96
CA ASP A 75 -10.36 -6.07 -2.69
C ASP A 75 -9.84 -4.93 -3.58
N GLY A 76 -10.76 -4.28 -4.30
CA GLY A 76 -10.49 -3.17 -5.20
C GLY A 76 -11.16 -1.87 -4.77
N GLU A 77 -12.22 -1.90 -3.97
CA GLU A 77 -12.91 -0.67 -3.55
C GLU A 77 -12.19 -0.01 -2.37
N GLU A 78 -12.18 -0.67 -1.21
CA GLU A 78 -11.54 -0.14 -0.01
C GLU A 78 -10.03 -0.01 -0.23
N PHE A 79 -9.43 -0.99 -0.90
CA PHE A 79 -8.01 -0.97 -1.23
C PHE A 79 -7.60 0.26 -2.05
N VAL A 80 -8.29 0.56 -3.16
CA VAL A 80 -7.97 1.71 -4.02
C VAL A 80 -8.10 3.01 -3.23
N VAL A 81 -9.20 3.19 -2.52
CA VAL A 81 -9.49 4.41 -1.75
C VAL A 81 -8.39 4.64 -0.71
N GLN A 82 -8.06 3.60 0.05
CA GLN A 82 -7.09 3.73 1.12
C GLN A 82 -5.66 3.91 0.60
N MET A 83 -5.26 3.20 -0.45
CA MET A 83 -3.95 3.41 -1.08
C MET A 83 -3.83 4.85 -1.63
N PHE A 84 -4.91 5.40 -2.19
CA PHE A 84 -4.95 6.80 -2.62
C PHE A 84 -4.77 7.77 -1.45
N ILE A 85 -5.50 7.56 -0.33
CA ILE A 85 -5.37 8.38 0.89
C ILE A 85 -3.93 8.34 1.43
N MET A 86 -3.27 7.19 1.36
CA MET A 86 -1.86 7.03 1.75
C MET A 86 -0.86 7.69 0.79
N GLY A 87 -1.33 8.29 -0.30
CA GLY A 87 -0.53 9.00 -1.28
C GLY A 87 0.03 8.12 -2.40
N ILE A 88 -0.58 6.96 -2.66
CA ILE A 88 -0.31 6.19 -3.89
C ILE A 88 -1.04 6.85 -5.07
N ARG A 89 -0.28 7.18 -6.11
CA ARG A 89 -0.84 7.72 -7.36
C ARG A 89 -1.43 6.59 -8.19
N ILE A 90 -2.70 6.71 -8.56
CA ILE A 90 -3.45 5.71 -9.34
C ILE A 90 -4.02 6.42 -10.58
N PRO A 91 -3.42 6.21 -11.78
CA PRO A 91 -3.88 6.87 -13.00
C PRO A 91 -5.19 6.25 -13.51
N PHE A 92 -6.04 7.08 -14.11
CA PHE A 92 -7.12 6.62 -14.96
C PHE A 92 -6.50 6.20 -16.31
N ARG A 93 -6.60 4.92 -16.68
CA ARG A 93 -6.02 4.35 -17.91
C ARG A 93 -7.05 3.50 -18.61
#